data_AF-A0A3M1M7G8-F1
#
_entry.id   AF-A0A3M1M7G8-F1
#
_cell.length_a   1.000
_cell.length_b   1.000
_cell.length_c   1.000
_cell.angle_alpha   90.00
_cell.angle_beta   90.00
_cell.angle_gamma   90.00
#
_symmetry.space_group_name_H-M   'P 1'
#
loop_
_entity.id
_entity.type
_entity.pdbx_description
1 polymer ?
#
loop_
_entity_poly.entity_id
_entity_poly.type
_entity_poly.pdbx_seq_one_letter_code
_entity_poly.pdbx_strand_id
1 'polypeptide(L)'
;MSGKMLTVHLEGPAVTEGRIALRDLVHFGRQFQSALERTARVLSGQVSVRRGQPPVNIRRACALDVIALQEGSFSVVLDLHRAQPALPGLDLGEQALERLIEGLEVVRGPEPELPIGYDLGVLVALRDLGRLFDHGIERLTFDLHTSRVQRRVVHDYALHRRIIERIEGPLEDQVVREGRLLMADLKETGLRCRIHPPAEPPILCSFDEAMAEEIVNALRHYVRIRGPAEIDPLTEKVLKIEIRDLEILDWDEEKTILAESRVVAESGLFWTGYDVAALAEEQGVQPVESLDDLWGDFWPEDESIDKFIETVRRWRREGLET
;
A
#
# COMPACT_ATOMS: atom_id res chain seq x y z
N MET A 1 20.95 -10.53 37.78
CA MET A 1 21.19 -9.09 37.55
C MET A 1 21.56 -8.87 36.10
N SER A 2 20.59 -8.46 35.28
CA SER A 2 20.73 -7.46 34.21
C SER A 2 19.34 -7.33 33.59
N GLY A 3 18.51 -6.47 34.17
CA GLY A 3 17.10 -6.28 33.75
C GLY A 3 16.95 -5.18 32.71
N LYS A 4 17.85 -5.11 31.73
CA LYS A 4 17.81 -4.14 30.63
C LYS A 4 18.32 -4.85 29.38
N MET A 5 17.39 -5.22 28.51
CA MET A 5 17.74 -5.93 27.29
C MET A 5 17.85 -5.00 26.09
N LEU A 6 17.03 -3.95 26.03
CA LEU A 6 17.03 -3.02 24.90
C LEU A 6 16.76 -1.60 25.37
N THR A 7 17.56 -0.65 24.89
CA THR A 7 17.27 0.79 24.99
C THR A 7 17.03 1.32 23.59
N VAL A 8 15.94 2.06 23.39
CA VAL A 8 15.62 2.68 22.10
C VAL A 8 15.59 4.19 22.27
N HIS A 9 16.48 4.88 21.56
CA HIS A 9 16.54 6.34 21.53
C HIS A 9 15.77 6.85 20.32
N LEU A 10 14.84 7.79 20.54
CA LEU A 10 14.08 8.45 19.49
C LEU A 10 14.57 9.89 19.35
N GLU A 11 14.97 10.27 18.14
CA GLU A 11 15.51 11.61 17.83
C GLU A 11 14.76 12.22 16.65
N GLY A 12 14.53 13.53 16.69
CA GLY A 12 13.91 14.31 15.62
C GLY A 12 13.20 15.56 16.16
N PRO A 13 12.74 16.48 15.30
CA PRO A 13 12.05 17.71 15.72
C PRO A 13 10.76 17.48 16.51
N ALA A 14 10.10 16.33 16.36
CA ALA A 14 8.94 15.96 17.17
C ALA A 14 9.30 15.51 18.60
N VAL A 15 10.58 15.24 18.86
CA VAL A 15 11.11 14.87 20.18
C VAL A 15 11.77 16.09 20.81
N THR A 16 11.04 16.78 21.68
CA THR A 16 11.51 18.03 22.32
C THR A 16 11.65 17.84 23.82
N GLU A 17 12.81 18.21 24.38
CA GLU A 17 13.08 18.17 25.83
C GLU A 17 12.76 16.82 26.50
N GLY A 18 13.05 15.71 25.79
CA GLY A 18 12.74 14.37 26.30
C GLY A 18 11.23 14.06 26.32
N ARG A 19 10.43 14.69 25.46
CA ARG A 19 9.00 14.42 25.28
C ARG A 19 8.72 13.93 23.87
N ILE A 20 7.69 13.10 23.74
CA ILE A 20 7.15 12.61 22.47
C ILE A 20 5.62 12.61 22.56
N ALA A 21 4.93 12.70 21.43
CA ALA A 21 3.49 12.50 21.42
C ALA A 21 3.15 11.05 21.82
N LEU A 22 2.14 10.88 22.69
CA LEU A 22 1.71 9.56 23.16
C LEU A 22 1.30 8.64 22.00
N ARG A 23 0.69 9.19 20.95
CA ARG A 23 0.31 8.44 19.75
C ARG A 23 1.52 7.80 19.08
N ASP A 24 2.64 8.52 18.99
CA ASP A 24 3.86 8.03 18.34
C ASP A 24 4.56 7.00 19.21
N LEU A 25 4.56 7.18 20.54
CA LEU A 25 5.04 6.16 21.47
C LEU A 25 4.22 4.86 21.39
N VAL A 26 2.90 4.96 21.33
CA VAL A 26 2.01 3.79 21.18
C VAL A 26 2.22 3.11 19.83
N HIS A 27 2.38 3.89 18.75
CA HIS A 27 2.70 3.36 17.43
C HIS A 27 4.04 2.62 17.42
N PHE A 28 5.09 3.24 17.97
CA PHE A 28 6.40 2.62 18.18
C PHE A 28 6.25 1.27 18.89
N GLY A 29 5.62 1.25 20.07
CA GLY A 29 5.46 0.05 20.89
C GLY A 29 4.71 -1.05 20.14
N ARG A 30 3.60 -0.70 19.46
CA ARG A 30 2.79 -1.66 18.70
C ARG A 30 3.55 -2.26 17.53
N GLN A 31 4.21 -1.44 16.71
CA GLN A 31 4.91 -1.93 15.52
C GLN A 31 6.18 -2.69 15.88
N PHE A 32 6.91 -2.24 16.91
CA PHE A 32 8.09 -2.97 17.39
C PHE A 32 7.72 -4.33 18.00
N GLN A 33 6.66 -4.38 18.83
CA GLN A 33 6.11 -5.64 19.35
C GLN A 33 5.68 -6.57 18.21
N SER A 34 5.03 -6.03 17.17
CA SER A 34 4.61 -6.82 16.02
C SER A 34 5.81 -7.39 15.23
N ALA A 35 6.85 -6.58 15.00
CA ALA A 35 8.06 -7.03 14.32
C ALA A 35 8.74 -8.16 15.09
N LEU A 36 8.87 -8.03 16.42
CA LEU A 36 9.45 -9.05 17.28
C LEU A 36 8.67 -10.37 17.24
N GLU A 37 7.34 -10.31 17.36
CA GLU A 37 6.48 -11.50 17.30
C GLU A 37 6.54 -12.18 15.93
N ARG A 38 6.64 -11.41 14.84
CA ARG A 38 6.81 -11.92 13.48
C ARG A 38 8.17 -12.60 13.32
N THR A 39 9.25 -12.02 13.82
CA THR A 39 10.58 -12.65 13.83
C THR A 39 10.56 -13.99 14.59
N ALA A 40 9.92 -14.02 15.76
CA ALA A 40 9.77 -15.26 16.53
C ALA A 40 8.97 -16.35 15.81
N ARG A 41 7.94 -15.98 15.02
CA ARG A 41 7.21 -16.92 14.16
C ARG A 41 8.14 -17.54 13.11
N VAL A 42 8.94 -16.72 12.41
CA VAL A 42 9.87 -17.20 11.38
C VAL A 42 10.91 -18.14 11.99
N LEU A 43 11.48 -17.78 13.13
CA LEU A 43 12.43 -18.64 13.86
C LEU A 43 11.81 -19.96 14.33
N SER A 44 10.49 -19.98 14.56
CA SER A 44 9.73 -21.18 14.90
C SER A 44 9.31 -22.00 13.66
N GLY A 45 9.79 -21.65 12.47
CA GLY A 45 9.45 -22.30 11.20
C GLY A 45 8.06 -21.96 10.67
N GLN A 46 7.44 -20.88 11.13
CA GLN A 46 6.12 -20.42 10.70
C GLN A 46 6.22 -19.20 9.80
N VAL A 47 5.27 -19.06 8.86
CA VAL A 47 5.12 -17.84 8.04
C VAL A 47 4.59 -16.70 8.91
N SER A 48 5.19 -15.52 8.84
CA SER A 48 4.84 -14.42 9.73
C SER A 48 3.53 -13.71 9.33
N VAL A 49 3.15 -13.76 8.05
CA VAL A 49 2.00 -13.07 7.41
C VAL A 49 0.62 -13.65 7.81
N ARG A 50 0.55 -14.60 8.74
CA ARG A 50 -0.70 -15.24 9.12
C ARG A 50 -1.69 -14.26 9.78
N ARG A 51 -2.91 -14.17 9.25
CA ARG A 51 -4.06 -13.46 9.84
C ARG A 51 -4.32 -13.91 11.27
N GLY A 52 -4.66 -12.95 12.13
CA GLY A 52 -5.06 -13.19 13.51
C GLY A 52 -3.93 -13.11 14.54
N GLN A 53 -4.31 -13.26 15.81
CA GLN A 53 -3.39 -13.10 16.92
C GLN A 53 -2.26 -14.14 16.89
N PRO A 54 -1.03 -13.77 17.29
CA PRO A 54 0.05 -14.74 17.40
C PRO A 54 -0.27 -15.86 18.40
N PRO A 55 0.28 -17.06 18.14
CA PRO A 55 0.21 -18.17 19.09
C PRO A 55 0.58 -17.70 20.51
N VAL A 56 -0.17 -18.17 21.51
CA VAL A 56 -0.03 -17.74 22.91
C VAL A 56 1.41 -17.87 23.40
N ASN A 57 2.11 -18.93 23.01
CA ASN A 57 3.51 -19.17 23.35
C ASN A 57 4.44 -18.10 22.78
N ILE A 58 4.24 -17.66 21.52
CA ILE A 58 5.04 -16.61 20.90
C ILE A 58 4.79 -15.27 21.60
N ARG A 59 3.53 -14.91 21.83
CA ARG A 59 3.19 -13.67 22.55
C ARG A 59 3.79 -13.63 23.94
N ARG A 60 3.67 -14.72 24.70
CA ARG A 60 4.23 -14.79 26.05
C ARG A 60 5.75 -14.70 26.04
N ALA A 61 6.41 -15.35 25.08
CA ALA A 61 7.87 -15.30 24.97
C ALA A 61 8.38 -13.93 24.54
N CYS A 62 7.61 -13.21 23.70
CA CYS A 62 8.03 -11.94 23.08
C CYS A 62 7.43 -10.70 23.74
N ALA A 63 6.65 -10.85 24.81
CA ALA A 63 6.01 -9.71 25.46
C ALA A 63 7.09 -8.77 26.01
N LEU A 64 7.04 -7.49 25.64
CA LEU A 64 7.97 -6.48 26.12
C LEU A 64 7.32 -5.64 27.23
N ASP A 65 8.05 -5.44 28.32
CA ASP A 65 7.71 -4.51 29.38
C ASP A 65 8.52 -3.22 29.21
N VAL A 66 7.85 -2.07 29.32
CA VAL A 66 8.52 -0.77 29.46
C VAL A 66 8.97 -0.61 30.90
N ILE A 67 10.28 -0.63 31.12
CA ILE A 67 10.85 -0.60 32.47
C ILE A 67 11.37 0.78 32.88
N ALA A 68 11.64 1.66 31.91
CA ALA A 68 11.98 3.05 32.17
C ALA A 68 11.77 3.93 30.93
N LEU A 69 11.51 5.21 31.18
CA LEU A 69 11.63 6.30 30.22
C LEU A 69 12.77 7.21 30.71
N GLN A 70 13.68 7.63 29.82
CA GLN A 70 14.80 8.49 30.19
C GLN A 70 14.65 9.87 29.53
N GLU A 71 14.96 10.90 30.32
CA GLU A 71 14.92 12.32 29.92
C GLU A 71 16.25 12.78 29.31
N GLY A 72 16.23 13.86 28.52
CA GLY A 72 17.37 14.38 27.75
C GLY A 72 17.17 14.16 26.26
N SER A 73 17.32 12.91 25.81
CA SER A 73 16.77 12.39 24.55
C SER A 73 15.70 11.37 24.91
N PHE A 74 14.50 11.48 24.34
CA PHE A 74 13.40 10.57 24.72
C PHE A 74 13.81 9.13 24.41
N SER A 75 13.95 8.32 25.45
CA SER A 75 14.45 6.95 25.32
C SER A 75 13.56 5.99 26.08
N VAL A 76 13.22 4.86 25.45
CA VAL A 76 12.41 3.80 26.03
C VAL A 76 13.31 2.61 26.35
N VAL A 77 13.32 2.19 27.62
CA VAL A 77 14.03 1.00 28.05
C VAL A 77 13.05 -0.16 28.15
N LEU A 78 13.37 -1.23 27.45
CA LEU A 78 12.54 -2.42 27.29
C LEU A 78 13.25 -3.66 27.85
N ASP A 79 12.45 -4.55 28.43
CA ASP A 79 12.86 -5.90 28.81
C ASP A 79 11.80 -6.92 28.40
N LEU A 80 12.16 -8.19 28.32
CA LEU A 80 11.20 -9.25 28.08
C LEU A 80 10.42 -9.56 29.37
N HIS A 81 9.11 -9.63 29.24
CA HIS A 81 8.23 -10.08 30.32
C HIS A 81 8.49 -11.56 30.62
N ARG A 82 9.03 -11.85 31.81
CA ARG A 82 9.35 -13.23 32.23
C ARG A 82 8.55 -13.62 33.47
N ALA A 83 7.60 -14.54 33.29
CA ALA A 83 6.95 -15.21 34.43
C ALA A 83 7.86 -16.24 35.10
N GLN A 84 8.81 -16.83 34.35
CA GLN A 84 9.79 -17.80 34.84
C GLN A 84 11.14 -17.60 34.13
N PRO A 85 12.28 -17.90 34.79
CA PRO A 85 13.59 -17.84 34.15
C PRO A 85 13.67 -18.86 33.00
N ALA A 86 14.02 -18.40 31.81
CA ALA A 86 14.34 -19.28 30.68
C ALA A 86 15.78 -19.79 30.81
N LEU A 87 16.04 -20.99 30.30
CA LEU A 87 17.41 -21.52 30.19
C LEU A 87 18.18 -20.73 29.12
N PRO A 88 19.46 -20.37 29.36
CA PRO A 88 20.30 -19.69 28.37
C PRO A 88 20.32 -20.43 27.03
N GLY A 89 20.09 -19.71 25.93
CA GLY A 89 20.07 -20.28 24.58
C GLY A 89 18.76 -20.98 24.17
N LEU A 90 17.79 -21.11 25.08
CA LEU A 90 16.45 -21.66 24.80
C LEU A 90 15.34 -20.60 24.90
N ASP A 91 15.72 -19.35 25.10
CA ASP A 91 14.77 -18.24 25.16
C ASP A 91 14.43 -17.75 23.76
N LEU A 92 13.21 -18.06 23.31
CA LEU A 92 12.72 -17.64 22.00
C LEU A 92 12.58 -16.12 21.89
N GLY A 93 12.16 -15.44 22.96
CA GLY A 93 12.01 -13.98 22.95
C GLY A 93 13.36 -13.29 22.80
N GLU A 94 14.36 -13.77 23.54
CA GLU A 94 15.74 -13.25 23.46
C GLU A 94 16.35 -13.50 22.09
N GLN A 95 16.20 -14.72 21.55
CA GLN A 95 16.65 -15.04 20.20
C GLN A 95 15.95 -14.21 19.14
N ALA A 96 14.63 -14.01 19.25
CA ALA A 96 13.88 -13.20 18.30
C ALA A 96 14.33 -11.73 18.35
N LEU A 97 14.61 -11.19 19.53
CA LEU A 97 15.09 -9.82 19.68
C LEU A 97 16.50 -9.65 19.11
N GLU A 98 17.40 -10.60 19.40
CA GLU A 98 18.74 -10.64 18.81
C GLU A 98 18.67 -10.65 17.29
N ARG A 99 17.90 -11.56 16.71
CA ARG A 99 17.75 -11.69 15.25
C ARG A 99 17.05 -10.49 14.62
N LEU A 100 16.06 -9.89 15.29
CA LEU A 100 15.40 -8.68 14.82
C LEU A 100 16.43 -7.54 14.70
N ILE A 101 17.22 -7.28 15.74
CA ILE A 101 18.19 -6.18 15.71
C ILE A 101 19.35 -6.47 14.75
N GLU A 102 19.90 -7.69 14.75
CA GLU A 102 20.95 -8.09 13.80
C GLU A 102 20.47 -7.97 12.34
N GLY A 103 19.23 -8.36 12.07
CA GLY A 103 18.66 -8.32 10.73
C GLY A 103 18.52 -6.91 10.17
N LEU A 104 18.30 -5.89 11.00
CA LEU A 104 18.27 -4.49 10.55
C LEU A 104 19.61 -4.04 9.93
N GLU A 105 20.73 -4.52 10.48
CA GLU A 105 22.07 -4.23 9.96
C GLU A 105 22.30 -4.94 8.61
N VAL A 106 21.85 -6.18 8.49
CA VAL A 106 21.92 -6.96 7.24
C VAL A 106 21.02 -6.36 6.15
N VAL A 107 19.81 -5.90 6.51
CA VAL A 107 18.87 -5.26 5.56
C VAL A 107 19.46 -4.00 4.96
N ARG A 108 20.26 -3.25 5.73
CA ARG A 108 21.01 -2.08 5.24
C ARG A 108 22.00 -2.44 4.13
N GLY A 109 22.49 -3.67 4.11
CA GLY A 109 23.44 -4.18 3.12
C GLY A 109 22.87 -4.27 1.70
N PRO A 110 23.75 -4.39 0.70
CA PRO A 110 23.36 -4.50 -0.72
C PRO A 110 22.76 -5.86 -1.07
N GLU A 111 23.03 -6.90 -0.27
CA GLU A 111 22.65 -8.28 -0.54
C GLU A 111 21.12 -8.46 -0.55
N PRO A 112 20.55 -9.11 -1.58
CA PRO A 112 19.10 -9.26 -1.70
C PRO A 112 18.49 -10.26 -0.71
N GLU A 113 19.32 -11.15 -0.15
CA GLU A 113 18.86 -12.19 0.77
C GLU A 113 18.31 -11.60 2.07
N LEU A 114 17.22 -12.21 2.57
CA LEU A 114 16.63 -11.81 3.84
C LEU A 114 17.44 -12.40 5.01
N PRO A 115 17.59 -11.64 6.11
CA PRO A 115 18.27 -12.12 7.30
C PRO A 115 17.58 -13.36 7.91
N ILE A 116 18.31 -14.11 8.72
CA ILE A 116 17.74 -15.22 9.50
C ILE A 116 16.64 -14.67 10.43
N GLY A 117 15.46 -15.29 10.40
CA GLY A 117 14.30 -14.84 11.18
C GLY A 117 13.48 -13.74 10.49
N TYR A 118 13.79 -13.41 9.23
CA TYR A 118 13.03 -12.47 8.42
C TYR A 118 12.27 -13.18 7.30
N ASP A 119 11.07 -12.67 7.05
CA ASP A 119 10.31 -12.88 5.83
C ASP A 119 9.66 -11.54 5.44
N LEU A 120 8.82 -11.54 4.40
CA LEU A 120 8.12 -10.33 3.95
C LEU A 120 7.29 -9.67 5.07
N GLY A 121 6.64 -10.47 5.93
CA GLY A 121 5.83 -9.91 7.01
C GLY A 121 6.66 -9.22 8.09
N VAL A 122 7.88 -9.69 8.37
CA VAL A 122 8.80 -8.95 9.25
C VAL A 122 9.14 -7.59 8.65
N LEU A 123 9.47 -7.55 7.35
CA LEU A 123 9.75 -6.29 6.67
C LEU A 123 8.56 -5.33 6.68
N VAL A 124 7.33 -5.82 6.47
CA VAL A 124 6.11 -4.99 6.55
C VAL A 124 5.94 -4.38 7.94
N ALA A 125 6.17 -5.13 9.03
CA ALA A 125 6.09 -4.57 10.38
C ALA A 125 7.17 -3.48 10.62
N LEU A 126 8.36 -3.67 10.06
CA LEU A 126 9.44 -2.68 10.11
C LEU A 126 9.17 -1.45 9.24
N ARG A 127 8.50 -1.61 8.09
CA ARG A 127 7.98 -0.49 7.29
C ARG A 127 6.96 0.29 8.11
N ASP A 128 6.01 -0.37 8.74
CA ASP A 128 4.97 0.30 9.51
C ASP A 128 5.57 1.04 10.72
N LEU A 129 6.61 0.49 11.35
CA LEU A 129 7.41 1.19 12.37
C LEU A 129 8.03 2.48 11.83
N GLY A 130 8.49 2.48 10.58
CA GLY A 130 9.07 3.65 9.91
C GLY A 130 8.11 4.78 9.61
N ARG A 131 6.78 4.59 9.72
CA ARG A 131 5.80 5.71 9.63
C ARG A 131 6.01 6.78 10.70
N LEU A 132 6.80 6.49 11.74
CA LEU A 132 7.28 7.50 12.69
C LEU A 132 8.06 8.63 12.00
N PHE A 133 8.72 8.34 10.87
CA PHE A 133 9.49 9.33 10.13
C PHE A 133 8.61 10.42 9.50
N ASP A 134 7.35 10.10 9.20
CA ASP A 134 6.36 11.06 8.68
C ASP A 134 5.90 12.04 9.77
N HIS A 135 6.14 11.72 11.05
CA HIS A 135 5.71 12.51 12.20
C HIS A 135 6.82 13.36 12.81
N GLY A 136 7.94 13.55 12.11
CA GLY A 136 9.06 14.38 12.59
C GLY A 136 9.99 13.67 13.58
N ILE A 137 9.97 12.34 13.62
CA ILE A 137 11.09 11.54 14.13
C ILE A 137 12.04 11.33 12.95
N GLU A 138 13.34 11.38 13.15
CA GLU A 138 14.34 11.23 12.08
C GLU A 138 15.20 9.98 12.27
N ARG A 139 15.32 9.52 13.52
CA ARG A 139 16.21 8.40 13.86
C ARG A 139 15.70 7.64 15.07
N LEU A 140 15.76 6.31 14.96
CA LEU A 140 15.62 5.36 16.06
C LEU A 140 16.96 4.64 16.24
N THR A 141 17.56 4.71 17.43
CA THR A 141 18.78 3.97 17.76
C THR A 141 18.44 2.86 18.73
N PHE A 142 18.68 1.62 18.33
CA PHE A 142 18.46 0.42 19.12
C PHE A 142 19.77 -0.03 19.76
N ASP A 143 19.82 0.01 21.08
CA ASP A 143 20.93 -0.48 21.91
C ASP A 143 20.53 -1.79 22.59
N LEU A 144 20.88 -2.90 21.94
CA LEU A 144 20.64 -4.25 22.42
C LEU A 144 21.79 -4.71 23.33
N HIS A 145 21.42 -5.23 24.49
CA HIS A 145 22.34 -5.84 25.44
C HIS A 145 21.74 -7.13 26.02
N THR A 146 22.06 -8.27 25.40
CA THR A 146 21.72 -9.60 25.91
C THR A 146 22.94 -10.26 26.53
N SER A 147 22.75 -11.46 27.09
CA SER A 147 23.86 -12.29 27.59
C SER A 147 24.84 -12.72 26.49
N ARG A 148 24.40 -12.74 25.23
CA ARG A 148 25.15 -13.26 24.07
C ARG A 148 25.57 -12.16 23.10
N VAL A 149 24.81 -11.07 23.01
CA VAL A 149 24.93 -10.07 21.96
C VAL A 149 24.89 -8.66 22.56
N GLN A 150 25.86 -7.83 22.16
CA GLN A 150 25.80 -6.38 22.36
C GLN A 150 25.87 -5.71 20.99
N ARG A 151 24.81 -4.99 20.63
CA ARG A 151 24.68 -4.38 19.30
C ARG A 151 24.00 -3.02 19.40
N ARG A 152 24.48 -2.09 18.57
CA ARG A 152 23.85 -0.79 18.33
C ARG A 152 23.47 -0.74 16.86
N VAL A 153 22.19 -0.52 16.55
CA VAL A 153 21.70 -0.40 15.18
C VAL A 153 20.84 0.85 15.05
N VAL A 154 21.00 1.58 13.95
CA VAL A 154 20.23 2.78 13.65
C VAL A 154 19.19 2.45 12.58
N HIS A 155 17.94 2.79 12.84
CA HIS A 155 16.86 2.83 11.86
C HIS A 155 16.56 4.30 11.56
N ASP A 156 16.98 4.72 10.38
CA ASP A 156 16.82 6.05 9.80
C ASP A 156 16.05 5.95 8.48
N TYR A 157 15.78 7.09 7.86
CA TYR A 157 15.07 7.15 6.57
C TYR A 157 15.75 6.30 5.47
N ALA A 158 17.07 6.20 5.48
CA ALA A 158 17.81 5.39 4.51
C ALA A 158 17.54 3.89 4.67
N LEU A 159 17.59 3.37 5.91
CA LEU A 159 17.21 1.99 6.18
C LEU A 159 15.72 1.74 5.90
N HIS A 160 14.87 2.69 6.25
CA HIS A 160 13.43 2.59 5.99
C HIS A 160 13.13 2.46 4.50
N ARG A 161 13.75 3.28 3.66
CA ARG A 161 13.67 3.14 2.21
C ARG A 161 14.15 1.78 1.72
N ARG A 162 15.26 1.27 2.27
CA ARG A 162 15.78 -0.05 1.92
C ARG A 162 14.81 -1.18 2.28
N ILE A 163 14.11 -1.05 3.41
CA ILE A 163 13.04 -1.98 3.81
C ILE A 163 11.91 -1.96 2.78
N ILE A 164 11.46 -0.77 2.35
CA ILE A 164 10.43 -0.62 1.31
C ILE A 164 10.89 -1.28 0.00
N GLU A 165 12.10 -0.98 -0.48
CA GLU A 165 12.68 -1.58 -1.69
C GLU A 165 12.72 -3.12 -1.61
N ARG A 166 13.02 -3.70 -0.45
CA ARG A 166 13.03 -5.16 -0.27
C ARG A 166 11.63 -5.78 -0.22
N ILE A 167 10.61 -5.05 0.21
CA ILE A 167 9.20 -5.48 0.15
C ILE A 167 8.71 -5.45 -1.30
N GLU A 168 9.05 -4.38 -2.00
CA GLU A 168 8.60 -4.07 -3.34
C GLU A 168 9.32 -4.89 -4.43
N GLY A 169 10.51 -5.42 -4.14
CA GLY A 169 11.38 -6.09 -5.10
C GLY A 169 12.16 -5.07 -5.97
N PRO A 170 13.06 -5.52 -6.88
CA PRO A 170 13.67 -4.61 -7.84
C PRO A 170 12.60 -3.83 -8.61
N LEU A 171 12.70 -2.51 -8.53
CA LEU A 171 11.77 -1.45 -8.95
C LEU A 171 11.56 -1.33 -10.47
N GLU A 172 11.55 -2.43 -11.24
CA GLU A 172 11.44 -2.31 -12.71
C GLU A 172 9.99 -2.21 -13.21
N ASP A 173 8.98 -2.70 -12.46
CA ASP A 173 7.59 -2.76 -12.96
C ASP A 173 6.50 -2.20 -12.01
N GLN A 174 6.86 -1.32 -11.06
CA GLN A 174 5.85 -0.74 -10.17
C GLN A 174 5.18 0.49 -10.77
N VAL A 175 3.84 0.47 -10.82
CA VAL A 175 3.04 1.61 -11.26
C VAL A 175 2.31 2.21 -10.06
N VAL A 176 2.39 3.54 -9.96
CA VAL A 176 1.58 4.32 -9.03
C VAL A 176 0.33 4.80 -9.74
N ARG A 177 -0.84 4.60 -9.12
CA ARG A 177 -2.13 5.11 -9.61
C ARG A 177 -2.94 5.71 -8.49
N GLU A 178 -3.67 6.77 -8.83
CA GLU A 178 -4.58 7.47 -7.92
C GLU A 178 -6.00 7.39 -8.45
N GLY A 179 -6.96 7.31 -7.54
CA GLY A 179 -8.37 7.34 -7.90
C GLY A 179 -9.26 6.97 -6.73
N ARG A 180 -10.57 6.97 -6.99
CA ARG A 180 -11.56 6.64 -5.96
C ARG A 180 -11.80 5.15 -5.88
N LEU A 181 -11.67 4.57 -4.69
CA LEU A 181 -11.96 3.16 -4.46
C LEU A 181 -13.45 2.99 -4.17
N LEU A 182 -14.21 2.50 -5.15
CA LEU A 182 -15.68 2.42 -5.04
C LEU A 182 -16.20 1.02 -4.76
N MET A 183 -15.40 -0.01 -5.04
CA MET A 183 -15.84 -1.40 -4.98
C MET A 183 -14.70 -2.33 -4.57
N ALA A 184 -15.02 -3.28 -3.69
CA ALA A 184 -14.15 -4.42 -3.34
C ALA A 184 -14.99 -5.71 -3.32
N ASP A 185 -14.49 -6.76 -3.99
CA ASP A 185 -14.99 -8.13 -3.92
C ASP A 185 -14.02 -8.94 -3.04
N LEU A 186 -14.55 -9.50 -1.94
CA LEU A 186 -13.79 -10.24 -0.93
C LEU A 186 -14.11 -11.74 -0.94
N LYS A 187 -14.60 -12.28 -2.07
CA LYS A 187 -14.89 -13.72 -2.19
C LYS A 187 -13.62 -14.57 -2.13
N GLU A 188 -13.77 -15.81 -1.68
CA GLU A 188 -12.71 -16.83 -1.62
C GLU A 188 -12.07 -17.13 -2.99
N THR A 189 -12.77 -16.83 -4.09
CA THR A 189 -12.28 -17.02 -5.46
C THR A 189 -11.34 -15.92 -5.96
N GLY A 190 -11.16 -14.84 -5.18
CA GLY A 190 -10.14 -13.83 -5.43
C GLY A 190 -10.48 -12.45 -4.86
N LEU A 191 -9.52 -11.86 -4.16
CA LEU A 191 -9.62 -10.53 -3.57
C LEU A 191 -9.33 -9.46 -4.63
N ARG A 192 -10.35 -8.66 -4.97
CA ARG A 192 -10.27 -7.67 -6.06
C ARG A 192 -10.96 -6.38 -5.69
N CYS A 193 -10.46 -5.25 -6.15
CA CYS A 193 -11.15 -3.96 -6.05
C CYS A 193 -11.08 -3.22 -7.38
N ARG A 194 -11.85 -2.13 -7.48
CA ARG A 194 -11.79 -1.21 -8.61
C ARG A 194 -11.50 0.19 -8.13
N ILE A 195 -10.52 0.80 -8.79
CA ILE A 195 -10.16 2.20 -8.60
C ILE A 195 -10.62 2.97 -9.82
N HIS A 196 -11.22 4.13 -9.57
CA HIS A 196 -11.75 5.02 -10.59
C HIS A 196 -10.89 6.29 -10.63
N PRO A 197 -9.90 6.36 -11.53
CA PRO A 197 -9.18 7.60 -11.76
C PRO A 197 -10.11 8.66 -12.38
N PRO A 198 -9.80 9.96 -12.25
CA PRO A 198 -10.64 11.04 -12.74
C PRO A 198 -10.74 11.11 -14.28
N ALA A 199 -9.69 10.75 -15.00
CA ALA A 199 -9.60 10.87 -16.47
C ALA A 199 -9.37 9.53 -17.20
N GLU A 200 -9.36 8.40 -16.49
CA GLU A 200 -9.09 7.08 -17.05
C GLU A 200 -10.22 6.10 -16.74
N PRO A 201 -10.40 5.03 -17.55
CA PRO A 201 -11.32 3.95 -17.22
C PRO A 201 -11.01 3.32 -15.86
N PRO A 202 -12.00 2.69 -15.20
CA PRO A 202 -11.77 2.00 -13.93
C PRO A 202 -10.73 0.90 -14.08
N ILE A 203 -9.74 0.91 -13.20
CA ILE A 203 -8.65 -0.06 -13.18
C ILE A 203 -9.04 -1.21 -12.25
N LEU A 204 -8.92 -2.45 -12.74
CA LEU A 204 -9.10 -3.63 -11.91
C LEU A 204 -7.83 -3.88 -11.09
N CYS A 205 -7.99 -4.00 -9.78
CA CYS A 205 -6.89 -4.25 -8.88
C CYS A 205 -7.08 -5.58 -8.14
N SER A 206 -6.00 -6.31 -7.91
CA SER A 206 -5.96 -7.44 -6.97
C SER A 206 -5.12 -7.08 -5.77
N PHE A 207 -5.42 -7.66 -4.62
CA PHE A 207 -4.66 -7.43 -3.39
C PHE A 207 -4.57 -8.74 -2.60
N ASP A 208 -3.60 -8.79 -1.69
CA ASP A 208 -3.45 -9.96 -0.84
C ASP A 208 -4.43 -9.96 0.34
N GLU A 209 -4.51 -11.09 1.02
CA GLU A 209 -5.41 -11.25 2.14
C GLU A 209 -5.01 -10.39 3.37
N ALA A 210 -3.75 -9.94 3.45
CA ALA A 210 -3.30 -9.04 4.50
C ALA A 210 -3.88 -7.62 4.33
N MET A 211 -4.03 -7.14 3.10
CA MET A 211 -4.53 -5.79 2.79
C MET A 211 -6.06 -5.64 2.82
N ALA A 212 -6.82 -6.72 3.01
CA ALA A 212 -8.28 -6.66 2.90
C ALA A 212 -8.94 -5.67 3.87
N GLU A 213 -8.45 -5.57 5.10
CA GLU A 213 -9.00 -4.63 6.09
C GLU A 213 -8.71 -3.18 5.69
N GLU A 214 -7.50 -2.91 5.17
CA GLU A 214 -7.10 -1.59 4.65
C GLU A 214 -7.97 -1.19 3.45
N ILE A 215 -8.23 -2.12 2.52
CA ILE A 215 -9.09 -1.90 1.35
C ILE A 215 -10.53 -1.60 1.77
N VAL A 216 -11.06 -2.33 2.76
CA VAL A 216 -12.42 -2.09 3.27
C VAL A 216 -12.50 -0.71 3.94
N ASN A 217 -11.50 -0.32 4.72
CA ASN A 217 -11.43 1.00 5.35
C ASN A 217 -11.28 2.13 4.31
N ALA A 218 -10.62 1.85 3.20
CA ALA A 218 -10.42 2.78 2.09
C ALA A 218 -11.63 2.90 1.15
N LEU A 219 -12.70 2.11 1.34
CA LEU A 219 -13.91 2.21 0.52
C LEU A 219 -14.47 3.65 0.55
N ARG A 220 -14.82 4.14 -0.63
CA ARG A 220 -15.33 5.50 -0.94
C ARG A 220 -14.32 6.63 -0.79
N HIS A 221 -13.11 6.33 -0.36
CA HIS A 221 -12.04 7.32 -0.26
C HIS A 221 -11.27 7.44 -1.58
N TYR A 222 -10.62 8.59 -1.75
CA TYR A 222 -9.59 8.76 -2.77
C TYR A 222 -8.32 8.11 -2.25
N VAL A 223 -7.70 7.27 -3.07
CA VAL A 223 -6.55 6.47 -2.66
C VAL A 223 -5.43 6.61 -3.68
N ARG A 224 -4.20 6.49 -3.18
CA ARG A 224 -3.01 6.21 -3.99
C ARG A 224 -2.64 4.76 -3.76
N ILE A 225 -2.49 4.01 -4.84
CA ILE A 225 -2.02 2.63 -4.81
C ILE A 225 -0.71 2.46 -5.53
N ARG A 226 0.08 1.49 -5.08
CA ARG A 226 1.34 1.11 -5.71
C ARG A 226 1.43 -0.40 -5.85
N GLY A 227 1.99 -0.85 -6.95
CA GLY A 227 2.41 -2.23 -7.13
C GLY A 227 2.57 -2.60 -8.60
N PRO A 228 2.91 -3.87 -8.89
CA PRO A 228 3.16 -4.32 -10.24
C PRO A 228 1.88 -4.24 -11.08
N ALA A 229 2.04 -3.77 -12.31
CA ALA A 229 0.95 -3.60 -13.25
C ALA A 229 1.12 -4.49 -14.48
N GLU A 230 0.01 -5.08 -14.93
CA GLU A 230 -0.09 -5.70 -16.23
C GLU A 230 -0.46 -4.60 -17.24
N ILE A 231 0.50 -4.26 -18.10
CA ILE A 231 0.36 -3.21 -19.12
C ILE A 231 0.14 -3.89 -20.48
N ASP A 232 -0.83 -3.40 -21.23
CA ASP A 232 -1.01 -3.82 -22.62
C ASP A 232 0.16 -3.30 -23.47
N PRO A 233 0.98 -4.18 -24.08
CA PRO A 233 2.18 -3.78 -24.82
C PRO A 233 1.86 -3.01 -26.12
N LEU A 234 0.61 -3.02 -26.61
CA LEU A 234 0.22 -2.30 -27.82
C LEU A 234 -0.38 -0.92 -27.51
N THR A 235 -1.04 -0.77 -26.35
CA THR A 235 -1.75 0.48 -25.98
C THR A 235 -1.13 1.23 -24.81
N GLU A 236 -0.12 0.65 -24.15
CA GLU A 236 0.52 1.15 -22.92
C GLU A 236 -0.48 1.40 -21.76
N LYS A 237 -1.70 0.90 -21.87
CA LYS A 237 -2.73 1.05 -20.84
C LYS A 237 -2.55 0.00 -19.76
N VAL A 238 -2.77 0.44 -18.52
CA VAL A 238 -2.75 -0.45 -17.36
C VAL A 238 -4.04 -1.26 -17.33
N LEU A 239 -3.95 -2.57 -17.53
CA LEU A 239 -5.08 -3.49 -17.50
C LEU A 239 -5.42 -3.90 -16.07
N LYS A 240 -4.38 -4.19 -15.27
CA LYS A 240 -4.53 -4.69 -13.91
C LYS A 240 -3.37 -4.26 -13.04
N ILE A 241 -3.63 -3.99 -11.76
CA ILE A 241 -2.58 -3.71 -10.76
C ILE A 241 -2.71 -4.69 -9.59
N GLU A 242 -1.60 -5.26 -9.15
CA GLU A 242 -1.54 -5.94 -7.85
C GLU A 242 -1.11 -4.93 -6.78
N ILE A 243 -2.01 -4.59 -5.86
CA ILE A 243 -1.76 -3.61 -4.82
C ILE A 243 -0.79 -4.21 -3.81
N ARG A 244 0.34 -3.54 -3.62
CA ARG A 244 1.35 -3.81 -2.57
C ARG A 244 1.30 -2.77 -1.45
N ASP A 245 0.86 -1.56 -1.78
CA ASP A 245 0.72 -0.46 -0.84
C ASP A 245 -0.50 0.38 -1.19
N LEU A 246 -1.21 0.85 -0.15
CA LEU A 246 -2.38 1.69 -0.26
C LEU A 246 -2.31 2.84 0.75
N GLU A 247 -2.50 4.05 0.24
CA GLU A 247 -2.55 5.29 1.02
C GLU A 247 -3.91 5.96 0.79
N ILE A 248 -4.64 6.26 1.87
CA ILE A 248 -5.85 7.07 1.80
C ILE A 248 -5.42 8.54 1.76
N LEU A 249 -5.87 9.26 0.73
CA LEU A 249 -5.58 10.68 0.55
C LEU A 249 -6.77 11.52 1.06
N ASP A 250 -6.46 12.57 1.83
CA ASP A 250 -7.42 13.62 2.15
C ASP A 250 -7.69 14.45 0.89
N TRP A 251 -8.58 13.94 0.05
CA TRP A 251 -8.97 14.57 -1.20
C TRP A 251 -10.08 15.59 -0.94
N ASP A 252 -9.68 16.86 -0.91
CA ASP A 252 -10.60 18.00 -0.86
C ASP A 252 -11.35 18.09 -2.21
N GLU A 253 -12.58 17.57 -2.26
CA GLU A 253 -13.48 17.66 -3.42
C GLU A 253 -13.64 19.12 -3.88
N GLU A 254 -13.73 20.09 -2.95
CA GLU A 254 -13.85 21.52 -3.28
C GLU A 254 -12.60 22.09 -3.97
N LYS A 255 -11.39 21.73 -3.52
CA LYS A 255 -10.15 22.23 -4.14
C LYS A 255 -9.91 21.60 -5.51
N THR A 256 -10.33 20.36 -5.71
CA THR A 256 -10.12 19.64 -6.97
C THR A 256 -11.11 20.09 -8.04
N ILE A 257 -12.39 20.32 -7.70
CA ILE A 257 -13.34 20.94 -8.64
C ILE A 257 -12.86 22.34 -9.06
N LEU A 258 -12.30 23.12 -8.12
CA LEU A 258 -11.70 24.42 -8.42
C LEU A 258 -10.43 24.29 -9.30
N ALA A 259 -9.58 23.28 -9.07
CA ALA A 259 -8.38 23.04 -9.86
C ALA A 259 -8.69 22.50 -11.27
N GLU A 260 -9.62 21.55 -11.39
CA GLU A 260 -10.11 21.03 -12.68
C GLU A 260 -10.84 22.11 -13.46
N SER A 261 -11.67 22.94 -12.81
CA SER A 261 -12.29 24.11 -13.43
C SER A 261 -11.24 25.13 -13.92
N ARG A 262 -10.11 25.23 -13.23
CA ARG A 262 -9.02 26.14 -13.59
C ARG A 262 -8.15 25.59 -14.71
N VAL A 263 -7.91 24.27 -14.77
CA VAL A 263 -7.26 23.61 -15.91
C VAL A 263 -8.15 23.65 -17.15
N VAL A 264 -9.47 23.49 -17.00
CA VAL A 264 -10.44 23.68 -18.10
C VAL A 264 -10.50 25.15 -18.56
N ALA A 265 -10.37 26.10 -17.63
CA ALA A 265 -10.28 27.53 -17.96
C ALA A 265 -8.94 27.91 -18.63
N GLU A 266 -7.83 27.26 -18.24
CA GLU A 266 -6.49 27.46 -18.84
C GLU A 266 -6.33 26.72 -20.18
N SER A 267 -7.14 25.68 -20.43
CA SER A 267 -7.16 24.96 -21.72
C SER A 267 -7.90 25.72 -22.82
N GLY A 268 -8.63 26.79 -22.52
CA GLY A 268 -9.29 27.70 -23.48
C GLY A 268 -10.36 27.08 -24.40
N LEU A 269 -10.41 25.76 -24.56
CA LEU A 269 -11.10 25.08 -25.66
C LEU A 269 -12.58 24.77 -25.40
N PHE A 270 -13.03 24.77 -24.14
CA PHE A 270 -14.43 24.43 -23.83
C PHE A 270 -15.38 25.64 -23.95
N TRP A 271 -14.87 26.86 -23.73
CA TRP A 271 -15.67 28.10 -23.74
C TRP A 271 -15.37 29.04 -24.92
N THR A 272 -14.42 28.72 -25.80
CA THR A 272 -14.42 29.31 -27.14
C THR A 272 -15.58 28.66 -27.90
N GLY A 273 -16.73 29.30 -27.88
CA GLY A 273 -17.87 28.89 -28.70
C GLY A 273 -17.43 28.78 -30.15
N TYR A 274 -17.21 27.56 -30.63
CA TYR A 274 -17.19 27.31 -32.05
C TYR A 274 -18.58 27.68 -32.56
N ASP A 275 -18.63 28.62 -33.51
CA ASP A 275 -19.85 28.88 -34.24
C ASP A 275 -20.27 27.57 -34.92
N VAL A 276 -21.56 27.23 -34.81
CA VAL A 276 -22.14 25.98 -35.34
C VAL A 276 -21.84 25.86 -36.84
N ALA A 277 -21.75 26.99 -37.55
CA ALA A 277 -21.36 27.04 -38.95
C ALA A 277 -19.91 26.56 -39.21
N ALA A 278 -18.96 26.92 -38.34
CA ALA A 278 -17.56 26.51 -38.48
C ALA A 278 -17.37 25.01 -38.21
N LEU A 279 -18.10 24.48 -37.21
CA LEU A 279 -18.16 23.05 -36.91
C LEU A 279 -18.77 22.24 -38.06
N ALA A 280 -19.80 22.78 -38.71
CA ALA A 280 -20.44 22.14 -39.85
C ALA A 280 -19.50 22.06 -41.07
N GLU A 281 -18.72 23.13 -41.33
CA GLU A 281 -17.73 23.17 -42.41
C GLU A 281 -16.57 22.19 -42.15
N GLU A 282 -16.05 22.11 -40.92
CA GLU A 282 -14.98 21.17 -40.56
C GLU A 282 -15.41 19.70 -40.67
N GLN A 283 -16.64 19.39 -40.25
CA GLN A 283 -17.18 18.03 -40.32
C GLN A 283 -17.76 17.69 -41.71
N GLY A 284 -17.69 18.63 -42.67
CA GLY A 284 -18.21 18.45 -44.03
C GLY A 284 -19.72 18.20 -44.08
N VAL A 285 -20.46 18.63 -43.06
CA VAL A 285 -21.91 18.45 -42.96
C VAL A 285 -22.63 19.73 -43.36
N GLN A 286 -23.56 19.62 -44.30
CA GLN A 286 -24.41 20.74 -44.72
C GLN A 286 -25.68 20.76 -43.85
N PRO A 287 -26.22 21.96 -43.53
CA PRO A 287 -27.53 22.06 -42.88
C PRO A 287 -28.61 21.36 -43.71
N VAL A 288 -29.43 20.54 -43.06
CA VAL A 288 -30.54 19.84 -43.69
C VAL A 288 -31.68 20.84 -43.93
N GLU A 289 -31.99 21.14 -45.20
CA GLU A 289 -33.03 22.11 -45.56
C GLU A 289 -34.42 21.46 -45.76
N SER A 290 -34.49 20.15 -45.95
CA SER A 290 -35.74 19.41 -46.11
C SER A 290 -35.71 18.03 -45.42
N LEU A 291 -36.89 17.54 -45.01
CA LEU A 291 -37.04 16.18 -44.45
C LEU A 291 -36.67 15.09 -45.46
N ASP A 292 -36.75 15.38 -46.76
CA ASP A 292 -36.40 14.45 -47.83
C ASP A 292 -34.87 14.21 -47.90
N ASP A 293 -34.05 15.16 -47.42
CA ASP A 293 -32.58 15.01 -47.33
C ASP A 293 -32.14 14.07 -46.20
N LEU A 294 -33.04 13.72 -45.29
CA LEU A 294 -32.82 12.73 -44.21
C LEU A 294 -33.20 11.31 -44.63
N TRP A 295 -33.88 11.15 -45.77
CA TRP A 295 -34.15 9.84 -46.36
C TRP A 295 -32.93 9.37 -47.13
N GLY A 296 -32.01 8.72 -46.42
CA GLY A 296 -30.92 8.00 -47.06
C GLY A 296 -31.44 6.75 -47.74
N ASP A 297 -31.21 6.63 -49.06
CA ASP A 297 -31.25 5.37 -49.83
C ASP A 297 -30.07 4.45 -49.45
N PHE A 298 -29.78 4.37 -48.15
CA PHE A 298 -28.59 3.75 -47.58
C PHE A 298 -28.75 2.23 -47.39
N TRP A 299 -29.88 1.69 -47.80
CA TRP A 299 -30.16 0.26 -47.71
C TRP A 299 -29.51 -0.44 -48.91
N PRO A 300 -28.53 -1.35 -48.71
CA PRO A 300 -27.91 -2.07 -49.82
C PRO A 300 -28.98 -2.80 -50.63
N GLU A 301 -28.99 -2.63 -51.96
CA GLU A 301 -30.00 -3.25 -52.84
C GLU A 301 -30.06 -4.79 -52.70
N ASP A 302 -28.97 -5.39 -52.22
CA ASP A 302 -28.78 -6.84 -52.04
C ASP A 302 -29.14 -7.36 -50.65
N GLU A 303 -29.50 -6.50 -49.70
CA GLU A 303 -30.00 -6.91 -48.39
C GLU A 303 -31.48 -6.59 -48.25
N SER A 304 -32.27 -7.53 -47.74
CA SER A 304 -33.64 -7.23 -47.31
C SER A 304 -33.65 -6.83 -45.84
N ILE A 305 -34.58 -5.96 -45.45
CA ILE A 305 -34.83 -5.58 -44.05
C ILE A 305 -35.01 -6.83 -43.16
N ASP A 306 -35.63 -7.87 -43.69
CA ASP A 306 -35.83 -9.13 -42.96
C ASP A 306 -34.51 -9.85 -42.63
N LYS A 307 -33.55 -9.87 -43.57
CA LYS A 307 -32.23 -10.49 -43.39
C LYS A 307 -31.38 -9.76 -42.36
N PHE A 308 -31.50 -8.43 -42.29
CA PHE A 308 -30.89 -7.61 -41.26
C PHE A 308 -31.49 -7.91 -39.88
N ILE A 309 -32.83 -7.96 -39.77
CA ILE A 309 -33.52 -8.28 -38.52
C ILE A 309 -33.15 -9.69 -38.02
N GLU A 310 -33.05 -10.67 -38.92
CA GLU A 310 -32.57 -12.02 -38.57
C GLU A 310 -31.14 -12.02 -38.05
N THR A 311 -30.24 -11.24 -38.66
CA THR A 311 -28.84 -11.14 -38.24
C THR A 311 -28.73 -10.54 -36.84
N VAL A 312 -29.45 -9.45 -36.55
CA VAL A 312 -29.49 -8.83 -35.22
C VAL A 312 -30.08 -9.79 -34.17
N ARG A 313 -31.13 -10.56 -34.53
CA ARG A 313 -31.73 -11.57 -33.62
C ARG A 313 -30.80 -12.76 -33.37
N ARG A 314 -29.99 -13.17 -34.35
CA ARG A 314 -28.97 -14.19 -34.19
C ARG A 314 -27.86 -13.74 -33.23
N TRP A 315 -27.29 -12.55 -33.42
CA TRP A 315 -26.25 -12.03 -32.52
C TRP A 315 -26.72 -11.90 -31.07
N ARG A 316 -27.98 -11.52 -30.85
CA ARG A 316 -28.58 -11.48 -29.49
C ARG A 316 -28.76 -12.86 -28.85
N ARG A 317 -28.90 -13.93 -29.64
CA ARG A 317 -28.97 -15.30 -29.13
C ARG A 317 -27.58 -15.86 -28.81
N GLU A 318 -26.60 -15.55 -29.66
CA GLU A 318 -25.20 -15.98 -29.48
C GLU A 318 -24.53 -15.26 -28.29
N GLY A 319 -24.88 -14.00 -28.02
CA GLY A 319 -24.41 -13.24 -26.85
C GLY A 319 -25.00 -13.66 -25.49
N LEU A 320 -25.84 -14.71 -25.43
CA LEU A 320 -26.39 -15.29 -24.19
C LEU A 320 -25.75 -16.63 -23.81
N GLU A 321 -24.82 -17.16 -24.61
CA GLU A 321 -24.08 -18.41 -24.33
C GLU A 321 -22.60 -18.20 -23.94
N THR A 322 -22.22 -16.97 -23.56
CA THR A 322 -20.93 -16.63 -22.93
C THR A 322 -21.13 -15.65 -21.79
#